data_AF-A0A833QFB7-F1
#
_entry.id   AF-A0A833QFB7-F1
#
_cell.length_a   1.000
_cell.length_b   1.000
_cell.length_c   1.000
_cell.angle_alpha   90.00
_cell.angle_beta   90.00
_cell.angle_gamma   90.00
#
_symmetry.space_group_name_H-M   'P 1'
#
loop_
_entity.id
_entity.type
_entity.pdbx_description
1 polymer ?
#
loop_
_entity_poly.entity_id
_entity_poly.type
_entity_poly.pdbx_seq_one_letter_code
_entity_poly.pdbx_strand_id
1 'polypeptide(L)'
;MEMSIPILSGAKQGVWPESKSFADDGMAAVPSQWKGICQNKSDPTFTCNKKLIGARYFNKGYQAFVGAPLNISFQTPRDTNGHGTHTLSTAGGTFVASASFFGHGNGTAKGGSPGARVAAYKVCWPDGCLDADILAAFDAAISDGVHVLSVSLGGSPKDYFKHGIAIGAFHAVKNGIKVVCSAGNSGPTPGTVSNMAPWIFTVAASTMDREFPAYVSFGNTSLKVPTINTTMSQGTIASTQHQQTRILSGLCRFGSLDSAKVNGSIVICTSGTISGVDKGEVVLRAGGVGMVLIYTATMDYMIRAEEHILPAVAITSSDGQTLLSYIKSNRRQKSQSTPHQHNPRAYLHPNSPTVTRSRMQQKNQTSSSSDSSIV
;
A
#
# COMPACT_ATOMS: atom_id res chain seq x y z
N MET A 1 -16.78 -18.24 5.58
CA MET A 1 -15.67 -18.47 4.63
C MET A 1 -15.46 -17.22 3.85
N GLU A 2 -14.23 -16.71 3.83
CA GLU A 2 -13.90 -15.39 3.32
C GLU A 2 -12.93 -15.52 2.14
N MET A 3 -13.23 -14.80 1.07
CA MET A 3 -12.41 -14.68 -0.12
C MET A 3 -11.78 -13.30 -0.15
N SER A 4 -10.53 -13.17 -0.55
CA SER A 4 -9.94 -11.87 -0.88
C SER A 4 -9.62 -11.79 -2.36
N ILE A 5 -10.15 -10.74 -3.01
CA ILE A 5 -9.68 -10.29 -4.32
C ILE A 5 -9.04 -8.89 -4.14
N PRO A 6 -7.74 -8.71 -4.42
CA PRO A 6 -6.90 -7.54 -4.00
C PRO A 6 -6.59 -6.43 -5.10
N ILE A 7 -6.45 -5.10 -4.76
CA ILE A 7 -6.04 -3.88 -5.55
C ILE A 7 -4.62 -3.41 -5.17
N LEU A 8 -3.72 -3.30 -6.15
CA LEU A 8 -2.94 -2.08 -6.48
C LEU A 8 -2.19 -2.34 -7.80
N SER A 9 -1.79 -1.26 -8.49
CA SER A 9 -1.04 -1.32 -9.76
C SER A 9 0.29 -2.08 -9.59
N GLY A 10 0.56 -3.06 -10.47
CA GLY A 10 1.75 -3.93 -10.41
C GLY A 10 1.40 -5.35 -9.99
N ALA A 11 0.75 -6.09 -10.88
CA ALA A 11 -0.13 -7.18 -10.52
C ALA A 11 0.47 -8.59 -10.69
N LYS A 12 0.20 -9.44 -9.69
CA LYS A 12 0.26 -10.92 -9.59
C LYS A 12 -0.30 -11.30 -8.21
N GLN A 13 -1.52 -10.85 -7.93
CA GLN A 13 -2.02 -10.80 -6.56
C GLN A 13 -2.76 -12.09 -6.20
N GLY A 14 -2.18 -12.85 -5.29
CA GLY A 14 -2.64 -14.18 -4.91
C GLY A 14 -2.64 -14.37 -3.40
N VAL A 15 -2.21 -15.52 -2.92
CA VAL A 15 -1.91 -15.72 -1.49
C VAL A 15 -0.52 -16.31 -1.31
N TRP A 16 0.18 -15.91 -0.26
CA TRP A 16 1.43 -16.54 0.18
C TRP A 16 1.12 -17.60 1.26
N PRO A 17 1.00 -18.89 0.90
CA PRO A 17 0.47 -19.92 1.80
C PRO A 17 1.37 -20.17 3.03
N GLU A 18 2.67 -19.90 2.94
CA GLU A 18 3.63 -20.10 4.03
C GLU A 18 3.56 -18.99 5.11
N SER A 19 2.72 -17.97 4.92
CA SER A 19 2.51 -16.96 5.95
C SER A 19 1.95 -17.57 7.23
N LYS A 20 2.50 -17.19 8.39
CA LYS A 20 2.00 -17.63 9.70
C LYS A 20 0.53 -17.28 9.93
N SER A 21 0.00 -16.25 9.26
CA SER A 21 -1.42 -15.89 9.29
C SER A 21 -2.33 -16.97 8.72
N PHE A 22 -1.79 -17.92 7.94
CA PHE A 22 -2.53 -19.04 7.37
C PHE A 22 -2.12 -20.40 7.98
N ALA A 23 -1.48 -20.40 9.15
CA ALA A 23 -1.30 -21.61 9.93
C ALA A 23 -2.65 -22.18 10.39
N ASP A 24 -2.74 -23.51 10.48
CA ASP A 24 -3.98 -24.25 10.72
C ASP A 24 -3.97 -25.11 12.00
N ASP A 25 -3.09 -24.73 12.93
CA ASP A 25 -2.94 -25.31 14.26
C ASP A 25 -4.29 -25.32 14.99
N GLY A 26 -4.66 -26.47 15.54
CA GLY A 26 -5.92 -26.64 16.29
C GLY A 26 -7.19 -26.56 15.45
N MET A 27 -7.12 -26.37 14.13
CA MET A 27 -8.32 -26.35 13.30
C MET A 27 -8.81 -27.77 12.97
N ALA A 28 -10.13 -27.98 12.97
CA ALA A 28 -10.78 -29.21 12.53
C ALA A 28 -10.56 -29.47 11.02
N ALA A 29 -10.99 -30.62 10.52
CA ALA A 29 -11.00 -30.93 9.09
C ALA A 29 -11.78 -29.90 8.27
N VAL A 30 -11.48 -29.82 6.97
CA VAL A 30 -12.21 -28.96 6.03
C VAL A 30 -13.66 -29.45 5.93
N PRO A 31 -14.68 -28.57 6.02
CA PRO A 31 -16.08 -28.96 5.91
C PRO A 31 -16.37 -29.70 4.60
N SER A 32 -17.13 -30.80 4.65
CA SER A 32 -17.48 -31.62 3.48
C SER A 32 -18.29 -30.88 2.40
N GLN A 33 -18.97 -29.81 2.79
CA GLN A 33 -19.70 -28.92 1.89
C GLN A 33 -18.80 -28.01 1.05
N TRP A 34 -17.52 -27.88 1.38
CA TRP A 34 -16.55 -27.13 0.59
C TRP A 34 -16.22 -27.90 -0.69
N LYS A 35 -16.39 -27.24 -1.84
CA LYS A 35 -16.17 -27.85 -3.17
C LYS A 35 -14.97 -27.26 -3.91
N GLY A 36 -14.36 -26.23 -3.37
CA GLY A 36 -13.19 -25.61 -3.98
C GLY A 36 -11.95 -26.48 -3.96
N ILE A 37 -10.99 -26.11 -4.80
CA ILE A 37 -9.76 -26.87 -5.01
C ILE A 37 -8.52 -26.05 -4.61
N CYS A 38 -7.42 -26.77 -4.40
CA CYS A 38 -6.09 -26.16 -4.37
C CYS A 38 -5.42 -26.34 -5.73
N GLN A 39 -5.34 -25.26 -6.52
CA GLN A 39 -4.81 -25.30 -7.87
C GLN A 39 -3.28 -25.14 -7.87
N ASN A 40 -2.55 -26.24 -7.73
CA ASN A 40 -1.09 -26.26 -7.59
C ASN A 40 -0.33 -27.08 -8.66
N LYS A 41 -1.00 -27.47 -9.75
CA LYS A 41 -0.41 -28.35 -10.77
C LYS A 41 0.91 -27.84 -11.35
N SER A 42 1.04 -26.54 -11.57
CA SER A 42 2.25 -25.91 -12.13
C SER A 42 3.18 -25.32 -11.07
N ASP A 43 2.79 -25.38 -9.79
CA ASP A 43 3.58 -24.94 -8.63
C ASP A 43 3.38 -25.94 -7.48
N PRO A 44 4.10 -27.08 -7.49
CA PRO A 44 3.93 -28.13 -6.48
C PRO A 44 4.27 -27.66 -5.05
N THR A 45 4.99 -26.54 -4.90
CA THR A 45 5.31 -25.96 -3.60
C THR A 45 4.11 -25.24 -2.98
N PHE A 46 3.14 -24.85 -3.80
CA PHE A 46 1.91 -24.25 -3.31
C PHE A 46 1.02 -25.32 -2.69
N THR A 47 0.76 -25.20 -1.40
CA THR A 47 -0.09 -26.14 -0.66
C THR A 47 -1.20 -25.41 0.07
N CYS A 48 -2.39 -26.02 0.04
CA CYS A 48 -3.51 -25.63 0.89
C CYS A 48 -3.48 -26.50 2.14
N ASN A 49 -4.07 -25.99 3.21
CA ASN A 49 -4.14 -26.67 4.50
C ASN A 49 -5.56 -26.51 5.07
N LYS A 50 -5.77 -26.77 6.36
CA LYS A 50 -7.09 -26.62 6.95
C LYS A 50 -7.47 -25.13 7.10
N LYS A 51 -6.55 -24.18 7.09
CA LYS A 51 -6.84 -22.73 7.20
C LYS A 51 -7.12 -22.10 5.83
N LEU A 52 -6.15 -22.18 4.92
CA LEU A 52 -6.28 -21.84 3.51
C LEU A 52 -6.76 -23.08 2.77
N ILE A 53 -8.08 -23.21 2.61
CA ILE A 53 -8.71 -24.46 2.14
C ILE A 53 -8.91 -24.53 0.63
N GLY A 54 -8.66 -23.43 -0.08
CA GLY A 54 -8.63 -23.42 -1.53
C GLY A 54 -7.91 -22.20 -2.08
N ALA A 55 -7.34 -22.37 -3.27
CA ALA A 55 -6.60 -21.34 -3.94
C ALA A 55 -6.66 -21.58 -5.45
N ARG A 56 -7.15 -20.60 -6.20
CA ARG A 56 -7.38 -20.69 -7.63
C ARG A 56 -6.86 -19.44 -8.33
N TYR A 57 -6.60 -19.55 -9.62
CA TYR A 57 -6.23 -18.41 -10.46
C TYR A 57 -6.99 -18.42 -11.78
N PHE A 58 -7.25 -17.24 -12.31
CA PHE A 58 -8.02 -17.00 -13.53
C PHE A 58 -7.27 -16.00 -14.39
N ASN A 59 -6.71 -16.47 -15.50
CA ASN A 59 -5.84 -15.68 -16.40
C ASN A 59 -6.20 -15.82 -17.88
N LYS A 60 -7.36 -16.41 -18.19
CA LYS A 60 -7.78 -16.66 -19.58
C LYS A 60 -8.21 -15.35 -20.24
N GLY A 61 -8.89 -14.48 -19.50
CA GLY A 61 -9.24 -13.14 -19.98
C GLY A 61 -7.99 -12.32 -20.27
N TYR A 62 -7.00 -12.36 -19.37
CA TYR A 62 -5.72 -11.69 -19.57
C TYR A 62 -4.90 -12.28 -20.74
N GLN A 63 -4.84 -13.61 -20.90
CA GLN A 63 -4.21 -14.24 -22.07
C GLN A 63 -4.81 -13.76 -23.38
N ALA A 64 -6.14 -13.68 -23.46
CA ALA A 64 -6.83 -13.19 -24.64
C ALA A 64 -6.55 -11.70 -24.88
N PHE A 65 -6.46 -10.89 -23.83
CA PHE A 65 -6.14 -9.47 -23.92
C PHE A 65 -4.71 -9.22 -24.44
N VAL A 66 -3.72 -9.95 -23.93
CA VAL A 66 -2.32 -9.82 -24.38
C VAL A 66 -2.09 -10.48 -25.74
N GLY A 67 -2.97 -11.42 -26.15
CA GLY A 67 -2.86 -12.15 -27.40
C GLY A 67 -1.75 -13.20 -27.41
N ALA A 68 -1.23 -13.59 -26.24
CA ALA A 68 -0.16 -14.56 -26.10
C ALA A 68 -0.35 -15.47 -24.87
N PRO A 69 0.11 -16.74 -24.93
CA PRO A 69 0.18 -17.59 -23.75
C PRO A 69 1.07 -16.96 -22.67
N LEU A 70 0.62 -17.04 -21.42
CA LEU A 70 1.43 -16.56 -20.30
C LEU A 70 2.51 -17.57 -19.93
N ASN A 71 3.63 -17.05 -19.43
CA ASN A 71 4.68 -17.85 -18.81
C ASN A 71 4.11 -18.73 -17.68
N ILE A 72 4.65 -19.94 -17.49
CA ILE A 72 4.21 -20.90 -16.46
C ILE A 72 4.27 -20.32 -15.03
N SER A 73 5.13 -19.33 -14.78
CA SER A 73 5.17 -18.57 -13.51
C SER A 73 3.86 -17.83 -13.18
N PHE A 74 2.96 -17.65 -14.14
CA PHE A 74 1.62 -17.13 -13.92
C PHE A 74 0.57 -18.21 -13.62
N GLN A 75 0.93 -19.48 -13.75
CA GLN A 75 0.03 -20.63 -13.53
C GLN A 75 0.05 -21.09 -12.06
N THR A 76 0.00 -20.13 -11.14
CA THR A 76 -0.02 -20.39 -9.70
C THR A 76 -0.87 -19.34 -8.99
N PRO A 77 -1.64 -19.73 -7.95
CA PRO A 77 -2.36 -18.81 -7.09
C PRO A 77 -1.42 -18.07 -6.11
N ARG A 78 -0.11 -18.36 -6.14
CA ARG A 78 0.90 -17.68 -5.33
C ARG A 78 0.88 -16.16 -5.53
N ASP A 79 0.91 -15.45 -4.42
CA ASP A 79 1.11 -14.01 -4.39
C ASP A 79 2.56 -13.65 -4.65
N THR A 80 2.81 -12.66 -5.51
CA THR A 80 4.16 -12.07 -5.69
C THR A 80 4.13 -10.55 -5.64
N ASN A 81 2.99 -9.99 -5.21
CA ASN A 81 2.81 -8.56 -4.96
C ASN A 81 2.71 -8.30 -3.45
N GLY A 82 1.90 -9.07 -2.73
CA GLY A 82 1.71 -8.95 -1.28
C GLY A 82 0.31 -8.47 -0.88
N HIS A 83 -0.38 -7.68 -1.72
CA HIS A 83 -1.68 -7.10 -1.38
C HIS A 83 -2.76 -8.18 -1.13
N GLY A 84 -2.72 -9.31 -1.86
CA GLY A 84 -3.64 -10.43 -1.64
C GLY A 84 -3.42 -11.14 -0.30
N THR A 85 -2.15 -11.37 0.05
CA THR A 85 -1.76 -11.92 1.35
C THR A 85 -2.15 -10.98 2.50
N HIS A 86 -1.90 -9.68 2.34
CA HIS A 86 -2.22 -8.65 3.34
C HIS A 86 -3.73 -8.58 3.60
N THR A 87 -4.53 -8.42 2.55
CA THR A 87 -6.00 -8.35 2.65
C THR A 87 -6.61 -9.63 3.22
N LEU A 88 -6.20 -10.81 2.73
CA LEU A 88 -6.73 -12.09 3.22
C LEU A 88 -6.37 -12.35 4.70
N SER A 89 -5.20 -11.91 5.13
CA SER A 89 -4.79 -12.01 6.54
C SER A 89 -5.53 -11.01 7.45
N THR A 90 -5.90 -9.83 6.94
CA THR A 90 -6.70 -8.83 7.66
C THR A 90 -8.14 -9.31 7.86
N ALA A 91 -8.69 -9.95 6.84
CA ALA A 91 -9.99 -10.62 6.82
C ALA A 91 -10.03 -11.80 7.80
N GLY A 92 -9.25 -12.82 7.49
CA GLY A 92 -9.35 -14.14 8.12
C GLY A 92 -8.02 -14.71 8.58
N GLY A 93 -6.99 -13.91 8.87
CA GLY A 93 -5.72 -14.42 9.41
C GLY A 93 -5.86 -14.98 10.82
N THR A 94 -5.13 -16.06 11.14
CA THR A 94 -5.02 -16.60 12.51
C THR A 94 -4.21 -15.67 13.43
N PHE A 95 -4.15 -16.00 14.71
CA PHE A 95 -3.33 -15.27 15.67
C PHE A 95 -1.84 -15.52 15.43
N VAL A 96 -1.08 -14.44 15.20
CA VAL A 96 0.37 -14.47 15.04
C VAL A 96 1.00 -13.57 16.10
N ALA A 97 1.57 -14.18 17.14
CA ALA A 97 2.26 -13.47 18.20
C ALA A 97 3.56 -12.82 17.70
N SER A 98 3.95 -11.72 18.34
CA SER A 98 5.18 -10.97 18.05
C SER A 98 5.30 -10.54 16.57
N ALA A 99 4.17 -10.28 15.93
CA ALA A 99 4.13 -9.71 14.59
C ALA A 99 4.57 -8.24 14.66
N SER A 100 5.52 -7.87 13.80
CA SER A 100 5.98 -6.50 13.67
C SER A 100 6.52 -6.27 12.26
N PHE A 101 6.57 -5.01 11.85
CA PHE A 101 7.25 -4.59 10.63
C PHE A 101 8.53 -3.86 11.05
N PHE A 102 9.68 -4.56 11.01
CA PHE A 102 10.96 -4.05 11.53
C PHE A 102 10.87 -3.48 12.96
N GLY A 103 10.11 -4.15 13.84
CA GLY A 103 9.88 -3.71 15.23
C GLY A 103 8.71 -2.72 15.39
N HIS A 104 8.21 -2.12 14.31
CA HIS A 104 7.02 -1.28 14.34
C HIS A 104 5.75 -2.12 14.48
N GLY A 105 4.80 -1.63 15.27
CA GLY A 105 3.49 -2.28 15.44
C GLY A 105 3.55 -3.62 16.16
N ASN A 106 4.59 -3.85 16.98
CA ASN A 106 4.78 -5.09 17.71
C ASN A 106 3.53 -5.48 18.52
N GLY A 107 3.04 -6.69 18.29
CA GLY A 107 1.89 -7.24 18.99
C GLY A 107 1.45 -8.56 18.38
N THR A 108 0.20 -8.93 18.62
CA THR A 108 -0.41 -10.11 17.98
C THR A 108 -1.25 -9.66 16.79
N ALA A 109 -0.82 -10.02 15.59
CA ALA A 109 -1.62 -9.82 14.38
C ALA A 109 -2.73 -10.89 14.32
N LYS A 110 -3.94 -10.49 13.91
CA LYS A 110 -5.06 -11.40 13.65
C LYS A 110 -6.03 -10.76 12.66
N GLY A 111 -6.80 -11.59 11.96
CA GLY A 111 -7.90 -11.10 11.15
C GLY A 111 -9.13 -10.68 11.95
N GLY A 112 -10.13 -10.14 11.26
CA GLY A 112 -11.47 -9.91 11.78
C GLY A 112 -12.08 -11.21 12.33
N SER A 113 -11.94 -12.31 11.57
CA SER A 113 -12.40 -13.65 11.96
C SER A 113 -11.28 -14.71 11.94
N PRO A 114 -10.47 -14.83 13.01
CA PRO A 114 -9.33 -15.75 13.04
C PRO A 114 -9.71 -17.23 12.92
N GLY A 115 -10.93 -17.60 13.30
CA GLY A 115 -11.45 -18.97 13.16
C GLY A 115 -11.99 -19.30 11.77
N ALA A 116 -12.11 -18.31 10.87
CA ALA A 116 -12.63 -18.54 9.53
C ALA A 116 -11.66 -19.37 8.67
N ARG A 117 -12.23 -20.19 7.78
CA ARG A 117 -11.49 -20.76 6.65
C ARG A 117 -11.42 -19.73 5.53
N VAL A 118 -10.27 -19.63 4.89
CA VAL A 118 -10.02 -18.67 3.81
C VAL A 118 -9.77 -19.37 2.48
N ALA A 119 -10.13 -18.71 1.38
CA ALA A 119 -9.77 -19.13 0.04
C ALA A 119 -9.34 -17.94 -0.82
N ALA A 120 -8.40 -18.18 -1.74
CA ALA A 120 -7.84 -17.14 -2.59
C ALA A 120 -8.20 -17.34 -4.06
N TYR A 121 -8.61 -16.27 -4.73
CA TYR A 121 -9.01 -16.30 -6.14
C TYR A 121 -8.26 -15.19 -6.87
N LYS A 122 -7.14 -15.55 -7.50
CA LYS A 122 -6.24 -14.63 -8.18
C LYS A 122 -6.76 -14.28 -9.57
N VAL A 123 -7.03 -12.99 -9.80
CA VAL A 123 -7.59 -12.47 -11.07
C VAL A 123 -6.80 -11.30 -11.67
N CYS A 124 -5.71 -10.91 -11.02
CA CYS A 124 -4.90 -9.75 -11.39
C CYS A 124 -3.53 -10.17 -11.90
N TRP A 125 -3.15 -9.59 -13.03
CA TRP A 125 -1.93 -9.85 -13.80
C TRP A 125 -1.28 -8.53 -14.20
N PRO A 126 -0.03 -8.49 -14.71
CA PRO A 126 0.77 -7.26 -14.76
C PRO A 126 0.06 -5.99 -15.26
N ASP A 127 -0.79 -6.10 -16.29
CA ASP A 127 -1.53 -4.96 -16.85
C ASP A 127 -2.94 -4.72 -16.26
N GLY A 128 -3.29 -5.43 -15.18
CA GLY A 128 -4.53 -5.23 -14.43
C GLY A 128 -5.33 -6.50 -14.17
N CYS A 129 -6.59 -6.27 -13.77
CA CYS A 129 -7.55 -7.31 -13.44
C CYS A 129 -8.70 -7.23 -14.44
N LEU A 130 -8.86 -8.25 -15.27
CA LEU A 130 -9.79 -8.21 -16.41
C LEU A 130 -11.17 -8.68 -15.96
N ASP A 131 -12.23 -8.01 -16.42
CA ASP A 131 -13.61 -8.33 -16.03
C ASP A 131 -13.96 -9.82 -16.28
N ALA A 132 -13.43 -10.42 -17.34
CA ALA A 132 -13.62 -11.84 -17.64
C ALA A 132 -13.02 -12.77 -16.57
N ASP A 133 -11.81 -12.47 -16.08
CA ASP A 133 -11.16 -13.26 -15.03
C ASP A 133 -11.83 -13.01 -13.66
N ILE A 134 -12.29 -11.78 -13.41
CA ILE A 134 -13.08 -11.43 -12.21
C ILE A 134 -14.39 -12.23 -12.19
N LEU A 135 -15.16 -12.23 -13.29
CA LEU A 135 -16.42 -12.96 -13.39
C LEU A 135 -16.22 -14.47 -13.23
N ALA A 136 -15.17 -15.02 -13.83
CA ALA A 136 -14.82 -16.44 -13.66
C ALA A 136 -14.50 -16.79 -12.19
N ALA A 137 -13.86 -15.88 -11.45
CA ALA A 137 -13.61 -16.05 -10.02
C ALA A 137 -14.89 -15.97 -9.18
N PHE A 138 -15.81 -15.05 -9.49
CA PHE A 138 -17.11 -14.98 -8.81
C PHE A 138 -17.91 -16.29 -9.01
N ASP A 139 -18.01 -16.76 -10.25
CA ASP A 139 -18.71 -18.00 -10.59
C ASP A 139 -18.10 -19.21 -9.84
N ALA A 140 -16.78 -19.32 -9.88
CA ALA A 140 -16.04 -20.33 -9.13
C ALA A 140 -16.30 -20.24 -7.62
N ALA A 141 -16.24 -19.05 -7.03
CA ALA A 141 -16.42 -18.86 -5.58
C ALA A 141 -17.84 -19.24 -5.13
N ILE A 142 -18.86 -18.87 -5.91
CA ILE A 142 -20.25 -19.27 -5.68
C ILE A 142 -20.37 -20.80 -5.70
N SER A 143 -19.83 -21.45 -6.74
CA SER A 143 -19.86 -22.91 -6.88
C SER A 143 -19.07 -23.63 -5.78
N ASP A 144 -17.96 -23.04 -5.34
CA ASP A 144 -17.08 -23.63 -4.33
C ASP A 144 -17.71 -23.59 -2.92
N GLY A 145 -18.71 -22.71 -2.70
CA GLY A 145 -19.47 -22.62 -1.45
C GLY A 145 -18.90 -21.59 -0.45
N VAL A 146 -18.35 -20.48 -0.95
CA VAL A 146 -17.94 -19.36 -0.07
C VAL A 146 -19.15 -18.72 0.60
N HIS A 147 -18.95 -18.01 1.71
CA HIS A 147 -20.04 -17.37 2.46
C HIS A 147 -19.97 -15.84 2.40
N VAL A 148 -18.75 -15.30 2.32
CA VAL A 148 -18.46 -13.88 2.21
C VAL A 148 -17.36 -13.68 1.16
N LEU A 149 -17.54 -12.68 0.32
CA LEU A 149 -16.57 -12.22 -0.67
C LEU A 149 -16.03 -10.86 -0.22
N SER A 150 -14.75 -10.81 0.14
CA SER A 150 -14.00 -9.58 0.34
C SER A 150 -13.26 -9.23 -0.96
N VAL A 151 -13.64 -8.13 -1.58
CA VAL A 151 -13.21 -7.74 -2.92
C VAL A 151 -12.66 -6.33 -2.84
N SER A 152 -11.44 -6.23 -2.35
CA SER A 152 -10.61 -5.06 -2.59
C SER A 152 -10.21 -5.08 -4.07
N LEU A 153 -11.14 -4.79 -4.99
CA LEU A 153 -11.00 -4.53 -6.43
C LEU A 153 -11.90 -3.37 -6.82
N GLY A 154 -11.49 -2.57 -7.79
CA GLY A 154 -12.27 -1.44 -8.26
C GLY A 154 -11.73 -0.89 -9.57
N GLY A 155 -12.63 -0.35 -10.36
CA GLY A 155 -12.31 0.42 -11.56
C GLY A 155 -13.09 1.73 -11.56
N SER A 156 -12.95 2.50 -12.63
CA SER A 156 -13.76 3.70 -12.83
C SER A 156 -15.25 3.36 -12.76
N PRO A 157 -16.09 4.24 -12.19
CA PRO A 157 -17.54 4.06 -12.16
C PRO A 157 -18.10 3.79 -13.56
N LYS A 158 -18.91 2.73 -13.69
CA LYS A 158 -19.61 2.34 -14.92
C LYS A 158 -21.04 1.93 -14.57
N ASP A 159 -21.89 1.87 -15.59
CA ASP A 159 -23.20 1.22 -15.49
C ASP A 159 -23.08 -0.22 -14.96
N TYR A 160 -24.04 -0.64 -14.12
CA TYR A 160 -23.98 -1.92 -13.42
C TYR A 160 -23.87 -3.13 -14.36
N PHE A 161 -24.51 -3.08 -15.53
CA PHE A 161 -24.48 -4.17 -16.52
C PHE A 161 -23.21 -4.16 -17.38
N LYS A 162 -22.30 -3.20 -17.15
CA LYS A 162 -21.00 -3.08 -17.83
C LYS A 162 -19.83 -3.14 -16.85
N HIS A 163 -20.06 -3.61 -15.62
CA HIS A 163 -19.06 -3.67 -14.57
C HIS A 163 -18.97 -5.09 -14.01
N GLY A 164 -17.85 -5.79 -14.25
CA GLY A 164 -17.70 -7.21 -13.92
C GLY A 164 -17.93 -7.51 -12.43
N ILE A 165 -17.44 -6.65 -11.54
CA ILE A 165 -17.67 -6.79 -10.09
C ILE A 165 -19.16 -6.62 -9.75
N ALA A 166 -19.89 -5.71 -10.39
CA ALA A 166 -21.30 -5.48 -10.06
C ALA A 166 -22.15 -6.69 -10.47
N ILE A 167 -21.90 -7.22 -11.67
CA ILE A 167 -22.55 -8.43 -12.18
C ILE A 167 -22.20 -9.64 -11.31
N GLY A 168 -20.92 -9.90 -11.07
CA GLY A 168 -20.47 -11.02 -10.23
C GLY A 168 -21.05 -10.95 -8.81
N ALA A 169 -21.05 -9.75 -8.21
CA ALA A 169 -21.62 -9.52 -6.89
C ALA A 169 -23.14 -9.75 -6.86
N PHE A 170 -23.86 -9.37 -7.91
CA PHE A 170 -25.31 -9.61 -8.00
C PHE A 170 -25.62 -11.11 -7.91
N HIS A 171 -24.88 -11.92 -8.69
CA HIS A 171 -25.04 -13.37 -8.67
C HIS A 171 -24.63 -13.99 -7.33
N ALA A 172 -23.59 -13.49 -6.68
CA ALA A 172 -23.19 -13.93 -5.34
C ALA A 172 -24.29 -13.64 -4.31
N VAL A 173 -24.80 -12.40 -4.27
CA VAL A 173 -25.87 -12.00 -3.34
C VAL A 173 -27.15 -12.78 -3.57
N LYS A 174 -27.50 -13.08 -4.82
CA LYS A 174 -28.63 -13.95 -5.17
C LYS A 174 -28.48 -15.38 -4.61
N ASN A 175 -27.25 -15.85 -4.42
CA ASN A 175 -26.94 -17.14 -3.80
C ASN A 175 -26.68 -17.03 -2.28
N GLY A 176 -27.08 -15.92 -1.64
CA GLY A 176 -26.94 -15.73 -0.20
C GLY A 176 -25.54 -15.33 0.28
N ILE A 177 -24.61 -15.06 -0.64
CA ILE A 177 -23.22 -14.70 -0.34
C ILE A 177 -23.11 -13.18 -0.19
N LYS A 178 -22.54 -12.73 0.92
CA LYS A 178 -22.32 -11.28 1.14
C LYS A 178 -21.08 -10.81 0.39
N VAL A 179 -21.14 -9.63 -0.22
CA VAL A 179 -20.03 -9.06 -0.99
C VAL A 179 -19.66 -7.71 -0.41
N VAL A 180 -18.39 -7.59 -0.03
CA VAL A 180 -17.80 -6.38 0.52
C VAL A 180 -16.75 -5.89 -0.45
N CYS A 181 -16.78 -4.60 -0.81
CA CYS A 181 -15.82 -3.99 -1.73
C CYS A 181 -15.23 -2.71 -1.16
N SER A 182 -14.04 -2.34 -1.60
CA SER A 182 -13.44 -1.05 -1.27
C SER A 182 -14.06 0.08 -2.10
N ALA A 183 -14.16 1.28 -1.54
CA ALA A 183 -14.66 2.47 -2.24
C ALA A 183 -13.68 3.04 -3.28
N GLY A 184 -12.43 2.55 -3.29
CA GLY A 184 -11.36 3.08 -4.13
C GLY A 184 -10.56 4.21 -3.47
N ASN A 185 -9.40 4.53 -4.07
CA ASN A 185 -8.39 5.43 -3.51
C ASN A 185 -8.27 6.75 -4.30
N SER A 186 -9.29 7.10 -5.10
CA SER A 186 -9.26 8.23 -6.04
C SER A 186 -9.85 9.53 -5.48
N GLY A 187 -10.19 9.56 -4.18
CA GLY A 187 -10.63 10.78 -3.48
C GLY A 187 -9.55 11.87 -3.48
N PRO A 188 -9.89 13.08 -2.99
CA PRO A 188 -11.08 13.46 -2.23
C PRO A 188 -12.17 14.14 -3.09
N THR A 189 -11.95 14.30 -4.39
CA THR A 189 -12.92 14.95 -5.28
C THR A 189 -14.24 14.19 -5.27
N PRO A 190 -15.40 14.87 -5.17
CA PRO A 190 -16.70 14.21 -5.25
C PRO A 190 -16.86 13.35 -6.52
N GLY A 191 -17.57 12.23 -6.41
CA GLY A 191 -17.84 11.33 -7.55
C GLY A 191 -16.71 10.36 -7.89
N THR A 192 -15.75 10.17 -6.99
CA THR A 192 -14.58 9.29 -7.19
C THR A 192 -14.74 7.89 -6.58
N VAL A 193 -15.89 7.59 -5.96
CA VAL A 193 -16.21 6.29 -5.35
C VAL A 193 -16.49 5.23 -6.42
N SER A 194 -15.90 4.06 -6.25
CA SER A 194 -16.13 2.85 -7.05
C SER A 194 -17.08 1.86 -6.36
N ASN A 195 -17.47 0.78 -7.06
CA ASN A 195 -18.28 -0.31 -6.52
C ASN A 195 -19.64 0.15 -5.93
N MET A 196 -20.35 1.02 -6.64
CA MET A 196 -21.58 1.67 -6.16
C MET A 196 -22.86 0.82 -6.34
N ALA A 197 -22.74 -0.48 -6.58
CA ALA A 197 -23.92 -1.32 -6.79
C ALA A 197 -24.67 -1.50 -5.46
N PRO A 198 -26.01 -1.33 -5.40
CA PRO A 198 -26.74 -1.33 -4.12
C PRO A 198 -26.67 -2.63 -3.32
N TRP A 199 -26.30 -3.74 -3.96
CA TRP A 199 -26.12 -5.06 -3.33
C TRP A 199 -24.71 -5.30 -2.78
N ILE A 200 -23.79 -4.33 -2.90
CA ILE A 200 -22.42 -4.40 -2.39
C ILE A 200 -22.29 -3.59 -1.11
N PHE A 201 -21.60 -4.14 -0.11
CA PHE A 201 -21.14 -3.36 1.04
C PHE A 201 -19.86 -2.60 0.67
N THR A 202 -19.97 -1.31 0.38
CA THR A 202 -18.83 -0.49 -0.07
C THR A 202 -18.18 0.25 1.10
N VAL A 203 -16.89 0.00 1.31
CA VAL A 203 -16.14 0.41 2.51
C VAL A 203 -15.16 1.52 2.19
N ALA A 204 -15.23 2.63 2.94
CA ALA A 204 -14.27 3.72 2.91
C ALA A 204 -13.12 3.49 3.92
N ALA A 205 -12.00 4.20 3.74
CA ALA A 205 -10.86 4.14 4.64
C ALA A 205 -10.84 5.31 5.64
N SER A 206 -10.34 5.04 6.84
CA SER A 206 -10.11 6.04 7.88
C SER A 206 -8.87 5.68 8.71
N THR A 207 -8.36 6.64 9.49
CA THR A 207 -7.21 6.45 10.37
C THR A 207 -7.60 5.81 11.71
N MET A 208 -6.65 5.15 12.35
CA MET A 208 -6.76 4.68 13.75
C MET A 208 -6.01 5.62 14.71
N ASP A 209 -6.14 5.35 16.01
CA ASP A 209 -5.48 6.11 17.09
C ASP A 209 -3.95 5.94 17.13
N ARG A 210 -3.44 4.81 16.61
CA ARG A 210 -2.02 4.50 16.48
C ARG A 210 -1.36 5.24 15.32
N GLU A 211 -0.24 5.89 15.63
CA GLU A 211 0.62 6.57 14.66
C GLU A 211 2.05 6.01 14.70
N PHE A 212 2.78 6.15 13.59
CA PHE A 212 4.21 5.86 13.46
C PHE A 212 4.99 7.16 13.28
N PRO A 213 5.40 7.82 14.38
CA PRO A 213 6.05 9.12 14.30
C PRO A 213 7.54 9.01 14.00
N ALA A 214 8.05 9.96 13.22
CA ALA A 214 9.44 10.36 13.24
C ALA A 214 9.54 11.88 13.41
N TYR A 215 10.77 12.34 13.57
CA TYR A 215 11.09 13.75 13.69
C TYR A 215 12.04 14.19 12.60
N VAL A 216 11.76 15.38 12.05
CA VAL A 216 12.64 16.13 11.17
C VAL A 216 13.13 17.34 11.95
N SER A 217 14.41 17.35 12.33
CA SER A 217 14.97 18.46 13.08
C SER A 217 15.98 19.24 12.25
N PHE A 218 15.87 20.57 12.24
CA PHE A 218 16.75 21.50 11.54
C PHE A 218 16.76 22.86 12.25
N GLY A 219 17.95 23.44 12.47
CA GLY A 219 18.07 24.63 13.31
C GLY A 219 17.47 24.38 14.71
N ASN A 220 16.56 25.26 15.15
CA ASN A 220 15.80 25.11 16.39
C ASN A 220 14.41 24.50 16.20
N THR A 221 14.10 24.03 14.98
CA THR A 221 12.80 23.46 14.63
C THR A 221 12.87 21.94 14.67
N SER A 222 11.87 21.30 15.28
CA SER A 222 11.65 19.85 15.22
C SER A 222 10.21 19.56 14.87
N LEU A 223 9.98 18.85 13.76
CA LEU A 223 8.65 18.55 13.23
C LEU A 223 8.33 17.07 13.45
N LYS A 224 7.19 16.78 14.08
CA LYS A 224 6.64 15.42 14.17
C LYS A 224 5.91 15.08 12.88
N VAL A 225 6.29 13.98 12.23
CA VAL A 225 5.80 13.56 10.92
C VAL A 225 5.50 12.05 10.91
N PRO A 226 4.54 11.57 10.10
CA PRO A 226 4.32 10.14 9.96
C PRO A 226 5.37 9.50 9.04
N THR A 227 5.98 8.39 9.45
CA THR A 227 6.88 7.57 8.61
C THR A 227 7.10 6.19 9.21
N ILE A 228 7.52 5.22 8.39
CA ILE A 228 7.97 3.90 8.82
C ILE A 228 9.49 3.80 8.59
N ASN A 229 10.25 4.70 9.23
CA ASN A 229 11.71 4.63 9.20
C ASN A 229 12.19 3.60 10.23
N THR A 230 13.12 2.75 9.80
CA THR A 230 13.79 1.76 10.65
C THR A 230 15.17 2.23 11.09
N THR A 231 15.71 3.25 10.42
CA THR A 231 17.07 3.73 10.61
C THR A 231 17.09 5.25 10.73
N MET A 232 18.05 5.75 11.53
CA MET A 232 18.29 7.19 11.65
C MET A 232 19.22 7.67 10.53
N SER A 233 19.07 8.92 10.10
CA SER A 233 20.11 9.57 9.30
C SER A 233 20.39 11.00 9.79
N GLN A 234 21.65 11.39 9.60
CA GLN A 234 22.14 12.75 9.78
C GLN A 234 22.97 13.10 8.56
N GLY A 235 22.76 14.29 8.00
CA GLY A 235 23.52 14.73 6.84
C GLY A 235 23.36 16.22 6.56
N THR A 236 24.23 16.74 5.69
CA THR A 236 24.02 18.06 5.10
C THR A 236 22.82 18.05 4.17
N ILE A 237 22.03 19.13 4.17
CA ILE A 237 20.84 19.20 3.33
C ILE A 237 21.22 19.66 1.92
N ALA A 238 20.95 18.81 0.93
CA ALA A 238 21.01 19.18 -0.47
C ALA A 238 19.60 19.57 -0.95
N SER A 239 19.37 20.87 -1.11
CA SER A 239 18.20 21.35 -1.85
C SER A 239 18.55 21.43 -3.33
N THR A 240 17.83 20.67 -4.15
CA THR A 240 17.93 20.73 -5.62
C THR A 240 17.13 21.88 -6.22
N GLN A 241 16.45 22.71 -5.41
CA GLN A 241 15.59 23.82 -5.85
C GLN A 241 16.34 25.11 -6.22
N HIS A 242 17.67 25.08 -6.38
CA HIS A 242 18.43 26.27 -6.75
C HIS A 242 18.57 26.41 -8.27
N GLN A 243 17.88 27.44 -8.78
CA GLN A 243 17.81 27.97 -10.14
C GLN A 243 16.57 27.56 -10.94
N GLN A 244 15.90 28.58 -11.47
CA GLN A 244 14.66 28.57 -12.26
C GLN A 244 14.68 27.65 -13.50
N THR A 245 15.81 27.01 -13.79
CA THR A 245 16.02 26.11 -14.94
C THR A 245 15.90 24.61 -14.62
N ARG A 246 15.56 24.17 -13.39
CA ARG A 246 15.40 22.73 -13.09
C ARG A 246 14.19 22.37 -12.23
N ILE A 247 12.98 22.69 -12.70
CA ILE A 247 11.70 22.17 -12.15
C ILE A 247 11.73 20.62 -12.04
N LEU A 248 12.52 19.94 -12.90
CA LEU A 248 12.65 18.47 -12.94
C LEU A 248 13.49 17.86 -11.81
N SER A 249 14.54 18.52 -11.31
CA SER A 249 15.41 17.95 -10.26
C SER A 249 14.78 18.02 -8.87
N GLY A 250 13.86 18.95 -8.64
CA GLY A 250 13.05 19.00 -7.42
C GLY A 250 12.06 17.84 -7.29
N LEU A 251 11.75 17.15 -8.39
CA LEU A 251 10.86 15.99 -8.41
C LEU A 251 11.58 14.66 -8.15
N CYS A 252 12.92 14.64 -8.08
CA CYS A 252 13.71 13.43 -7.84
C CYS A 252 13.30 12.24 -8.74
N ARG A 253 13.16 12.50 -10.04
CA ARG A 253 12.89 11.45 -11.05
C ARG A 253 14.17 10.66 -11.36
N PHE A 254 14.01 9.44 -11.87
CA PHE A 254 15.12 8.66 -12.40
C PHE A 254 15.97 9.50 -13.38
N GLY A 255 17.28 9.56 -13.13
CA GLY A 255 18.24 10.34 -13.92
C GLY A 255 18.26 11.86 -13.66
N SER A 256 17.45 12.39 -12.75
CA SER A 256 17.34 13.85 -12.53
C SER A 256 18.30 14.44 -11.49
N LEU A 257 18.93 13.57 -10.67
CA LEU A 257 19.85 13.97 -9.60
C LEU A 257 21.31 13.89 -10.08
N ASP A 258 22.09 14.90 -9.68
CA ASP A 258 23.53 14.97 -9.92
C ASP A 258 24.26 14.36 -8.72
N SER A 259 24.78 13.14 -8.87
CA SER A 259 25.39 12.37 -7.78
C SER A 259 26.51 13.15 -7.07
N ALA A 260 27.30 13.95 -7.79
CA ALA A 260 28.38 14.75 -7.19
C ALA A 260 27.86 15.79 -6.19
N LYS A 261 26.60 16.22 -6.31
CA LYS A 261 25.96 17.22 -5.43
C LYS A 261 25.14 16.61 -4.30
N VAL A 262 24.67 15.37 -4.46
CA VAL A 262 23.75 14.73 -3.50
C VAL A 262 24.42 13.63 -2.67
N ASN A 263 25.61 13.16 -3.06
CA ASN A 263 26.33 12.14 -2.31
C ASN A 263 26.57 12.56 -0.85
N GLY A 264 26.20 11.72 0.11
CA GLY A 264 26.32 11.98 1.55
C GLY A 264 25.30 12.98 2.12
N SER A 265 24.27 13.37 1.36
CA SER A 265 23.33 14.42 1.76
C SER A 265 21.90 13.92 2.02
N ILE A 266 21.13 14.71 2.77
CA ILE A 266 19.68 14.57 2.85
C ILE A 266 19.07 15.40 1.72
N VAL A 267 18.38 14.74 0.78
CA VAL A 267 17.85 15.37 -0.44
C VAL A 267 16.41 15.82 -0.24
N ILE A 268 16.11 17.06 -0.64
CA ILE A 268 14.73 17.57 -0.67
C ILE A 268 14.08 17.23 -2.02
N CYS A 269 12.98 16.50 -1.95
CA CYS A 269 12.13 16.15 -3.10
C CYS A 269 10.73 16.75 -2.92
N THR A 270 9.99 16.94 -4.01
CA THR A 270 8.60 17.40 -4.01
C THR A 270 7.68 16.29 -4.55
N SER A 271 6.46 16.17 -4.03
CA SER A 271 5.43 15.24 -4.54
C SER A 271 5.17 15.45 -6.04
N GLY A 272 4.78 14.38 -6.75
CA GLY A 272 4.51 14.48 -8.20
C GLY A 272 4.62 13.15 -8.94
N THR A 273 5.31 13.18 -10.09
CA THR A 273 5.25 12.19 -11.19
C THR A 273 5.54 10.71 -10.86
N ILE A 274 6.21 10.40 -9.74
CA ILE A 274 6.51 9.03 -9.30
C ILE A 274 6.23 8.94 -7.80
N SER A 275 6.11 7.72 -7.26
CA SER A 275 5.77 7.52 -5.84
C SER A 275 6.85 8.08 -4.91
N GLY A 276 6.49 8.34 -3.64
CA GLY A 276 7.46 8.74 -2.62
C GLY A 276 8.55 7.69 -2.43
N VAL A 277 8.18 6.41 -2.46
CA VAL A 277 9.12 5.27 -2.35
C VAL A 277 10.12 5.26 -3.50
N ASP A 278 9.66 5.42 -4.75
CA ASP A 278 10.54 5.48 -5.93
C ASP A 278 11.51 6.67 -5.86
N LYS A 279 11.04 7.83 -5.36
CA LYS A 279 11.93 9.00 -5.14
C LYS A 279 13.02 8.68 -4.14
N GLY A 280 12.68 7.94 -3.08
CA GLY A 280 13.65 7.40 -2.14
C GLY A 280 14.70 6.57 -2.88
N GLU A 281 14.29 5.59 -3.68
CA GLU A 281 15.25 4.79 -4.46
C GLU A 281 16.16 5.64 -5.36
N VAL A 282 15.61 6.64 -6.05
CA VAL A 282 16.39 7.58 -6.87
C VAL A 282 17.44 8.31 -6.03
N VAL A 283 17.07 8.80 -4.84
CA VAL A 283 17.99 9.47 -3.91
C VAL A 283 19.10 8.52 -3.45
N LEU A 284 18.76 7.29 -3.07
CA LEU A 284 19.73 6.29 -2.64
C LEU A 284 20.74 5.97 -3.76
N ARG A 285 20.26 5.73 -4.99
CA ARG A 285 21.10 5.43 -6.16
C ARG A 285 22.05 6.59 -6.51
N ALA A 286 21.68 7.82 -6.18
CA ALA A 286 22.52 8.99 -6.39
C ALA A 286 23.53 9.23 -5.24
N GLY A 287 23.54 8.38 -4.20
CA GLY A 287 24.42 8.48 -3.03
C GLY A 287 23.87 9.29 -1.86
N GLY A 288 22.59 9.68 -1.90
CA GLY A 288 21.93 10.37 -0.78
C GLY A 288 21.75 9.45 0.44
N VAL A 289 21.83 10.03 1.64
CA VAL A 289 21.71 9.32 2.93
C VAL A 289 20.35 9.52 3.62
N GLY A 290 19.50 10.38 3.05
CA GLY A 290 18.16 10.67 3.56
C GLY A 290 17.32 11.44 2.56
N MET A 291 16.01 11.47 2.75
CA MET A 291 15.10 12.25 1.91
C MET A 291 14.04 13.00 2.74
N VAL A 292 13.78 14.25 2.38
CA VAL A 292 12.59 14.99 2.83
C VAL A 292 11.68 15.22 1.63
N LEU A 293 10.50 14.61 1.65
CA LEU A 293 9.48 14.75 0.62
C LEU A 293 8.48 15.83 1.03
N ILE A 294 8.49 16.96 0.32
CA ILE A 294 7.54 18.05 0.51
C ILE A 294 6.31 17.77 -0.36
N TYR A 295 5.14 17.64 0.26
CA TYR A 295 3.88 17.58 -0.48
C TYR A 295 3.47 18.98 -0.94
N THR A 296 2.86 19.06 -2.11
CA THR A 296 2.22 20.31 -2.58
C THR A 296 0.96 20.59 -1.76
N ALA A 297 0.57 21.86 -1.60
CA ALA A 297 -0.58 22.25 -0.79
C ALA A 297 -1.90 21.52 -1.15
N THR A 298 -2.09 21.16 -2.42
CA THR A 298 -3.26 20.40 -2.89
C THR A 298 -3.19 18.90 -2.59
N MET A 299 -2.07 18.40 -2.05
CA MET A 299 -1.81 16.99 -1.77
C MET A 299 -1.40 16.74 -0.31
N ASP A 300 -1.40 17.75 0.57
CA ASP A 300 -1.00 17.59 1.98
C ASP A 300 -1.85 16.53 2.72
N TYR A 301 -3.10 16.30 2.29
CA TYR A 301 -3.97 15.25 2.84
C TYR A 301 -3.49 13.81 2.52
N MET A 302 -2.55 13.64 1.58
CA MET A 302 -2.00 12.35 1.19
C MET A 302 -0.81 11.91 2.06
N ILE A 303 -0.33 12.80 2.95
CA ILE A 303 0.78 12.51 3.85
C ILE A 303 0.39 11.34 4.76
N ARG A 304 1.20 10.29 4.69
CA ARG A 304 1.03 9.05 5.46
C ARG A 304 2.40 8.44 5.71
N ALA A 305 2.44 7.45 6.60
CA ALA A 305 3.66 6.71 6.85
C ALA A 305 3.96 5.82 5.62
N GLU A 306 5.07 6.08 4.94
CA GLU A 306 5.55 5.30 3.80
C GLU A 306 6.81 4.51 4.18
N GLU A 307 7.00 3.37 3.55
CA GLU A 307 8.16 2.51 3.73
C GLU A 307 9.22 2.87 2.68
N HIS A 308 10.25 3.60 3.10
CA HIS A 308 11.33 4.00 2.20
C HIS A 308 12.56 3.10 2.39
N ILE A 309 13.28 2.86 1.29
CA ILE A 309 14.54 2.09 1.29
C ILE A 309 15.70 2.84 1.98
N LEU A 310 15.50 4.11 2.32
CA LEU A 310 16.43 4.97 3.05
C LEU A 310 15.63 5.85 4.03
N PRO A 311 16.26 6.41 5.07
CA PRO A 311 15.58 7.29 6.02
C PRO A 311 14.89 8.47 5.34
N ALA A 312 13.55 8.45 5.32
CA ALA A 312 12.78 9.47 4.63
C ALA A 312 11.52 9.87 5.39
N VAL A 313 11.09 11.09 5.12
CA VAL A 313 9.98 11.75 5.82
C VAL A 313 9.17 12.56 4.82
N ALA A 314 7.86 12.57 5.01
CA ALA A 314 6.96 13.44 4.27
C ALA A 314 6.53 14.62 5.15
N ILE A 315 6.57 15.83 4.60
CA ILE A 315 6.17 17.07 5.28
C ILE A 315 5.16 17.87 4.45
N THR A 316 4.38 18.70 5.14
CA THR A 316 3.40 19.59 4.50
C THR A 316 4.07 20.65 3.63
N SER A 317 3.32 21.25 2.72
CA SER A 317 3.80 22.40 1.95
C SER A 317 4.23 23.55 2.86
N SER A 318 3.57 23.75 4.00
CA SER A 318 3.88 24.84 4.95
C SER A 318 5.19 24.60 5.71
N ASP A 319 5.38 23.37 6.19
CA ASP A 319 6.63 22.94 6.83
C ASP A 319 7.80 22.97 5.84
N GLY A 320 7.54 22.59 4.58
CA GLY A 320 8.49 22.68 3.49
C GLY A 320 8.99 24.11 3.26
N GLN A 321 8.09 25.12 3.30
CA GLN A 321 8.49 26.53 3.19
C GLN A 321 9.37 26.97 4.37
N THR A 322 9.08 26.50 5.58
CA THR A 322 9.90 26.74 6.77
C THR A 322 11.31 26.17 6.60
N LEU A 323 11.40 24.91 6.16
CA LEU A 323 12.67 24.24 5.87
C LEU A 323 13.48 24.95 4.78
N LEU A 324 12.84 25.32 3.66
CA LEU A 324 13.50 26.02 2.56
C LEU A 324 13.97 27.42 2.97
N SER A 325 13.22 28.12 3.83
CA SER A 325 13.60 29.42 4.38
C SER A 325 14.83 29.32 5.29
N TYR A 326 14.88 28.28 6.14
CA TYR A 326 16.05 27.96 6.95
C TYR A 326 17.31 27.78 6.07
N ILE A 327 17.21 26.98 5.00
CA ILE A 327 18.34 26.74 4.07
C ILE A 327 18.83 28.04 3.41
N LYS A 328 17.89 28.89 2.97
CA LYS A 328 18.23 30.20 2.36
C LYS A 328 18.91 31.14 3.36
N SER A 329 18.42 31.22 4.59
CA SER A 329 18.99 32.09 5.63
C SER A 329 20.43 31.70 6.01
N ASN A 330 20.69 30.39 6.13
CA ASN A 330 22.00 29.86 6.48
C ASN A 330 23.04 30.13 5.38
N ARG A 331 22.62 30.06 4.11
CA ARG A 331 23.47 30.44 2.97
C ARG A 331 23.80 31.93 2.95
N ARG A 332 22.85 32.81 3.30
CA ARG A 332 23.09 34.26 3.38
C ARG A 332 24.09 34.59 4.48
N GLN A 333 23.98 33.96 5.65
CA GLN A 333 24.95 34.14 6.73
C GLN A 333 26.37 33.68 6.34
N LYS A 334 26.51 32.58 5.60
CA LYS A 334 27.80 32.16 5.02
C LYS A 334 28.38 33.16 4.03
N SER A 335 27.56 33.80 3.19
CA SER A 335 28.04 34.84 2.27
C SER A 335 28.47 36.13 2.96
N GLN A 336 28.08 36.32 4.23
CA GLN A 336 28.33 37.53 5.01
C GLN A 336 29.36 37.33 6.15
N SER A 337 29.90 36.12 6.37
CA SER A 337 30.80 35.82 7.50
C SER A 337 31.95 34.86 7.14
N THR A 338 33.01 34.89 7.96
CA THR A 338 34.28 34.12 7.85
C THR A 338 34.10 32.59 7.99
N PRO A 339 35.11 31.75 7.66
CA PRO A 339 34.95 30.36 7.19
C PRO A 339 34.35 29.31 8.13
N HIS A 340 33.91 29.65 9.34
CA HIS A 340 33.56 28.68 10.38
C HIS A 340 32.07 28.32 10.49
N GLN A 341 31.20 28.76 9.57
CA GLN A 341 29.78 28.36 9.60
C GLN A 341 29.54 27.00 8.91
N HIS A 342 28.94 26.07 9.65
CA HIS A 342 28.59 24.73 9.17
C HIS A 342 27.49 24.76 8.10
N ASN A 343 27.52 23.81 7.15
CA ASN A 343 26.43 23.63 6.17
C ASN A 343 25.10 23.34 6.89
N PRO A 344 23.94 23.75 6.32
CA PRO A 344 22.65 23.42 6.91
C PRO A 344 22.53 21.90 7.04
N ARG A 345 22.23 21.44 8.26
CA ARG A 345 22.04 20.02 8.60
C ARG A 345 20.59 19.75 8.96
N ALA A 346 20.12 18.57 8.61
CA ALA A 346 18.88 18.00 9.10
C ALA A 346 19.16 16.65 9.76
N TYR A 347 18.23 16.27 10.62
CA TYR A 347 18.28 15.04 11.40
C TYR A 347 16.93 14.34 11.24
N LEU A 348 16.98 13.09 10.77
CA LEU A 348 15.80 12.22 10.62
C LEU A 348 15.89 11.11 11.64
N HIS A 349 14.97 11.11 12.60
CA HIS A 349 14.99 10.18 13.72
C HIS A 349 13.63 9.50 13.87
N PRO A 350 13.55 8.17 13.74
CA PRO A 350 12.33 7.43 14.03
C PRO A 350 12.03 7.50 15.53
N ASN A 351 10.75 7.40 15.89
CA ASN A 351 10.33 7.28 17.27
C ASN A 351 9.40 6.06 17.44
N SER A 352 9.21 5.63 18.68
CA SER A 352 8.32 4.49 18.97
C SER A 352 6.88 4.80 18.53
N PRO A 353 6.13 3.81 18.01
CA PRO A 353 4.71 3.97 17.73
C PRO A 353 3.97 4.51 18.96
N THR A 354 3.09 5.48 18.77
CA THR A 354 2.32 6.09 19.87
C THR A 354 0.84 5.93 19.63
N VAL A 355 0.08 5.60 20.67
CA VAL A 355 -1.38 5.68 20.67
C VAL A 355 -1.77 7.10 21.07
N THR A 356 -2.42 7.83 20.17
CA THR A 356 -2.94 9.16 20.50
C THR A 356 -4.31 9.03 21.16
N ARG A 357 -4.52 9.66 22.33
CA ARG A 357 -5.87 9.82 22.92
C ARG A 357 -6.63 10.86 22.11
N SER A 358 -7.19 10.42 20.99
CA SER A 358 -8.00 11.26 20.10
C SER A 358 -9.41 10.65 20.07
N ARG A 359 -10.45 11.45 20.39
CA ARG A 359 -11.83 11.10 20.00
C ARG A 359 -11.81 10.78 18.51
N MET A 360 -12.58 9.77 18.06
CA MET A 360 -12.86 9.57 16.63
C MET A 360 -13.30 10.90 16.03
N GLN A 361 -12.36 11.64 15.44
CA GLN A 361 -12.71 12.75 14.59
C GLN A 361 -13.05 12.09 13.26
N GLN A 362 -14.34 12.05 12.94
CA GLN A 362 -14.75 12.16 11.54
C GLN A 362 -14.19 13.49 11.04
N LYS A 363 -12.90 13.54 10.70
CA LYS A 363 -12.47 14.47 9.67
C LYS A 363 -13.21 13.98 8.43
N ASN A 364 -14.02 14.85 7.83
CA ASN A 364 -14.67 14.67 6.52
C ASN A 364 -13.61 14.58 5.40
N GLN A 365 -12.60 13.74 5.59
CA GLN A 365 -11.45 13.53 4.74
C GLN A 365 -11.42 12.03 4.48
N THR A 366 -12.08 11.62 3.41
CA THR A 366 -11.85 10.34 2.76
C THR A 366 -10.39 10.34 2.28
N SER A 367 -9.47 9.93 3.15
CA SER A 367 -8.06 9.75 2.80
C SER A 367 -7.90 8.46 2.02
N SER A 368 -7.22 8.53 0.88
CA SER A 368 -6.79 7.37 0.10
C SER A 368 -5.74 6.56 0.88
N SER A 369 -6.14 5.49 1.57
CA SER A 369 -5.17 4.48 2.03
C SER A 369 -4.78 3.62 0.85
N SER A 370 -3.48 3.48 0.57
CA SER A 370 -2.96 2.50 -0.39
C SER A 370 -3.43 1.06 -0.07
N ASP A 371 -3.81 0.80 1.17
CA ASP A 371 -4.52 -0.40 1.61
C ASP A 371 -5.87 -0.02 2.21
N SER A 372 -6.89 0.15 1.35
CA SER A 372 -8.28 -0.03 1.78
C SER A 372 -8.51 -1.54 1.98
N SER A 373 -7.83 -2.12 2.97
CA SER A 373 -8.03 -3.51 3.39
C SER A 373 -9.37 -3.57 4.13
N ILE A 374 -10.31 -4.28 3.54
CA ILE A 374 -11.64 -4.51 4.10
C ILE A 374 -11.50 -5.35 5.38
N VAL A 375 -12.22 -4.95 6.43
CA VAL A 375 -12.42 -5.71 7.68
C VAL A 375 -13.60 -6.66 7.56
#